data_AF-A0A3D2R6I2-F1
#
_entry.id   AF-A0A3D2R6I2-F1
#
_cell.length_a   1.000
_cell.length_b   1.000
_cell.length_c   1.000
_cell.angle_alpha   90.00
_cell.angle_beta   90.00
_cell.angle_gamma   90.00
#
_symmetry.space_group_name_H-M   'P 1'
#
loop_
_entity.id
_entity.type
_entity.pdbx_description
1 polymer ?
#
loop_
_entity_poly.entity_id
_entity_poly.type
_entity_poly.pdbx_seq_one_letter_code
_entity_poly.pdbx_strand_id
1 'polypeptide(L)' 'MKTKFPLSKDSLLNFSSIITHHISPGESLSQIADEYKISVKDLMEFNELKSSKIISGSTLDIPK' A
#
# COMPACT_ATOMS: atom_id res chain seq x y z
N MET A 1 1.21 20.74 8.24
CA MET A 1 0.82 19.35 7.91
C MET A 1 1.55 18.96 6.63
N LYS A 2 2.42 17.95 6.65
CA LYS A 2 3.17 17.52 5.45
C LYS A 2 2.37 16.42 4.76
N THR A 3 1.74 16.73 3.63
CA THR A 3 1.14 15.75 2.74
C THR A 3 2.27 14.91 2.13
N LYS A 4 2.21 13.58 2.24
CA LYS A 4 3.26 12.64 1.78
C LYS A 4 2.83 11.82 0.56
N PHE A 5 2.11 12.44 -0.37
CA PHE A 5 2.02 11.97 -1.75
C PHE A 5 2.82 12.95 -2.63
N PRO A 6 3.56 12.48 -3.64
CA PRO A 6 4.61 13.27 -4.26
C PRO A 6 4.06 14.54 -4.94
N LEU A 7 4.67 15.67 -4.57
CA LEU A 7 4.50 16.99 -5.17
C LEU A 7 5.21 17.05 -6.53
N SER A 8 4.56 16.64 -7.62
CA SER A 8 4.88 17.16 -8.94
C SER A 8 3.65 17.16 -9.84
N LYS A 9 3.54 18.18 -10.70
CA LYS A 9 2.44 18.39 -11.63
C LYS A 9 2.31 17.26 -12.67
N ASP A 10 3.38 16.47 -12.84
CA ASP A 10 3.44 15.29 -13.70
C ASP A 10 2.84 14.03 -13.05
N SER A 11 2.57 14.02 -11.74
CA SER A 11 1.93 12.90 -11.01
C SER A 11 0.40 12.91 -11.06
N LEU A 12 -0.22 13.87 -11.73
CA LEU A 12 -1.69 13.98 -11.82
C LEU A 12 -2.33 12.96 -12.80
N LEU A 13 -1.54 12.07 -13.40
CA LEU A 13 -1.99 11.18 -14.48
C LEU A 13 -1.87 9.67 -14.24
N ASN A 14 -1.42 9.16 -13.08
CA ASN A 14 -1.09 7.72 -13.01
C ASN A 14 -1.65 6.88 -11.84
N PHE A 15 -2.74 7.30 -11.20
CA PHE A 15 -3.49 6.43 -10.26
C PHE A 15 -4.53 5.53 -10.96
N SER A 16 -4.24 5.01 -12.16
CA SER A 16 -5.21 4.17 -12.90
C SER A 16 -5.01 2.67 -12.68
N SER A 17 -3.98 2.24 -11.95
CA SER A 17 -3.67 0.82 -11.80
C SER A 17 -3.54 0.42 -10.34
N ILE A 18 -4.33 -0.58 -9.95
CA ILE A 18 -4.22 -1.29 -8.68
C ILE A 18 -3.34 -2.52 -8.93
N ILE A 19 -2.32 -2.73 -8.09
CA ILE A 19 -1.52 -3.96 -8.08
C ILE A 19 -2.06 -4.87 -6.99
N THR A 20 -2.39 -6.12 -7.31
CA THR A 20 -2.70 -7.14 -6.31
C THR A 20 -1.41 -7.83 -5.86
N HIS A 21 -1.02 -7.64 -4.62
CA HIS A 21 0.12 -8.28 -3.99
C HIS A 21 -0.31 -9.51 -3.20
N HIS A 22 0.36 -10.65 -3.39
CA HIS A 22 0.10 -11.89 -2.66
C HIS A 22 1.03 -11.99 -1.45
N ILE A 23 0.46 -12.00 -0.25
CA ILE A 23 1.23 -11.99 0.99
C ILE A 23 1.97 -13.32 1.16
N SER A 24 3.29 -13.26 1.23
CA SER A 24 4.13 -14.43 1.45
C SER A 24 4.17 -14.85 2.92
N PRO A 25 4.43 -16.14 3.24
CA PRO A 25 4.61 -16.57 4.62
C PRO A 25 5.73 -15.80 5.33
N GLY A 26 5.42 -15.23 6.49
CA GLY A 26 6.37 -14.44 7.29
C GLY A 26 6.49 -12.97 6.91
N GLU A 27 5.77 -12.53 5.89
CA GLU A 27 5.73 -11.14 5.46
C GLU A 27 4.88 -10.28 6.41
N SER A 28 5.28 -9.02 6.57
CA SER A 28 4.58 -8.04 7.40
C SER A 28 4.09 -6.85 6.58
N LEU A 29 3.04 -6.20 7.07
CA LEU A 29 2.45 -5.04 6.41
C LEU A 29 3.45 -3.88 6.23
N SER A 30 4.40 -3.74 7.15
CA SER A 30 5.46 -2.73 7.05
C SER A 30 6.44 -3.04 5.91
N GLN A 31 6.82 -4.30 5.73
CA GLN A 31 7.70 -4.70 4.62
C GLN A 31 7.04 -4.45 3.26
N ILE A 32 5.76 -4.80 3.13
CA ILE A 32 4.97 -4.56 1.92
C ILE A 32 4.87 -3.06 1.63
N ALA A 33 4.53 -2.27 2.65
CA ALA A 33 4.40 -0.82 2.50
C ALA A 33 5.73 -0.17 2.04
N ASP A 34 6.86 -0.61 2.61
CA ASP A 34 8.20 -0.14 2.23
C ASP A 34 8.56 -0.54 0.79
N GLU A 35 8.23 -1.76 0.37
CA GLU A 35 8.45 -2.26 -0.99
C GLU A 35 7.75 -1.38 -2.04
N TYR A 36 6.48 -1.06 -1.80
CA TYR A 36 5.67 -0.25 -2.70
C TYR A 36 5.78 1.26 -2.45
N LYS A 37 6.63 1.67 -1.50
CA LYS A 37 6.85 3.08 -1.13
C LYS A 37 5.56 3.81 -0.75
N ILE A 38 4.64 3.11 -0.11
CA ILE A 38 3.40 3.64 0.46
C ILE A 38 3.50 3.62 1.99
N SER A 39 2.75 4.47 2.70
CA SER A 39 2.71 4.33 4.15
C SER A 39 1.86 3.14 4.56
N VAL A 40 2.22 2.48 5.68
CA VAL A 40 1.39 1.42 6.28
C VAL A 40 -0.04 1.90 6.50
N LYS A 41 -0.20 3.16 6.92
CA LYS A 41 -1.51 3.75 7.17
C LYS A 41 -2.34 3.83 5.89
N ASP A 42 -1.78 4.35 4.80
CA ASP A 42 -2.50 4.48 3.53
C ASP A 42 -2.82 3.10 2.94
N LEU A 43 -1.89 2.15 3.06
CA LEU A 43 -2.09 0.76 2.66
C LEU A 43 -3.24 0.10 3.44
N MET A 44 -3.31 0.35 4.75
CA MET A 44 -4.42 -0.11 5.61
C MET A 44 -5.75 0.53 5.23
N GLU A 45 -5.77 1.86 5.04
CA GLU A 45 -6.98 2.58 4.66
C GLU A 45 -7.52 2.10 3.31
N PHE A 46 -6.64 1.86 2.34
CA PHE A 46 -7.02 1.37 1.02
C PHE A 46 -7.62 -0.04 1.04
N ASN A 47 -7.12 -0.91 1.93
CA ASN A 47 -7.59 -2.30 2.08
C ASN A 47 -8.60 -2.48 3.23
N GLU A 48 -9.14 -1.38 3.78
CA GLU A 48 -10.07 -1.37 4.91
C GLU A 48 -9.59 -2.19 6.14
N LEU A 49 -8.27 -2.26 6.34
CA LEU A 49 -7.67 -3.03 7.42
C LEU A 49 -7.84 -2.32 8.76
N LYS A 50 -8.45 -3.02 9.72
CA LYS A 50 -8.65 -2.51 11.10
C LYS A 50 -7.39 -2.61 11.97
N SER A 51 -6.39 -3.37 11.54
CA SER A 51 -5.14 -3.57 12.27
C SER A 51 -4.01 -3.96 11.30
N SER A 52 -2.77 -3.90 11.76
CA SER A 52 -1.60 -4.34 10.99
C SER A 52 -1.46 -5.87 10.86
N LYS A 53 -2.40 -6.65 11.40
CA LYS A 53 -2.41 -8.10 11.24
C LYS A 53 -2.86 -8.45 9.83
N ILE A 54 -1.99 -9.15 9.10
CA ILE A 54 -2.25 -9.68 7.76
C ILE A 54 -2.11 -11.21 7.76
N ILE A 55 -2.76 -11.87 6.81
CA ILE A 55 -2.81 -13.33 6.71
C ILE A 55 -2.00 -13.75 5.49
N SER A 56 -1.00 -14.61 5.69
CA SER A 56 -0.22 -15.19 4.59
C SER A 56 -1.12 -15.96 3.63
N GLY A 57 -0.88 -15.83 2.33
CA GLY A 57 -1.69 -16.41 1.27
C GLY A 57 -2.94 -15.60 0.90
N SER A 58 -3.24 -14.52 1.62
CA SER A 58 -4.22 -13.52 1.19
C SER A 58 -3.57 -12.45 0.31
N THR A 59 -4.39 -11.54 -0.22
CA THR A 59 -3.92 -10.46 -1.10
C THR A 59 -4.14 -9.08 -0.49
N LEU A 60 -3.33 -8.12 -0.91
CA LEU A 60 -3.54 -6.69 -0.69
C LEU A 60 -3.56 -5.97 -2.02
N ASP A 61 -4.47 -5.03 -2.14
CA ASP A 61 -4.51 -4.12 -3.26
C ASP A 61 -3.64 -2.89 -2.97
N ILE A 62 -2.73 -2.59 -3.90
CA ILE A 62 -1.75 -1.52 -3.77
C ILE A 62 -2.11 -0.42 -4.77
N PRO A 63 -2.50 0.78 -4.29
CA PRO A 63 -2.70 1.93 -5.17
C PRO A 63 -1.34 2.45 -5.64
N LYS A 64 -1.16 2.59 -6.96
CA LYS A 64 0.09 3.05 -7.59
C LYS A 64 -0.01 4.50 -8.06
#